data_AF-A0A434UQM4-F1
#
_entry.id   AF-A0A434UQM4-F1
#
_cell.length_a   1.000
_cell.length_b   1.000
_cell.length_c   1.000
_cell.angle_alpha   90.00
_cell.angle_beta   90.00
_cell.angle_gamma   90.00
#
_symmetry.space_group_name_H-M   'P 1'
#
loop_
_entity.id
_entity.type
_entity.pdbx_description
1 polymer ?
#
loop_
_entity_poly.entity_id
_entity_poly.type
_entity_poly.pdbx_seq_one_letter_code
_entity_poly.pdbx_strand_id
1 'polypeptide(L)' 'MIKSTNGYLLEHARTDMSGPDGLRTVRIITIADSLDDAFAQAGALLPEQGLTLLDSGPDVMLEAKSLGMKAGEARKL' A
#
# COMPACT_ATOMS: atom_id res chain seq x y z
N MET A 1 -14.38 14.23 -16.64
CA MET A 1 -14.54 13.95 -15.19
C MET A 1 -13.15 13.62 -14.67
N ILE A 2 -12.51 14.51 -13.90
CA ILE A 2 -11.24 14.16 -13.26
C ILE A 2 -11.62 13.32 -12.05
N LYS A 3 -11.40 12.00 -12.11
CA LYS A 3 -11.53 11.17 -10.92
C LYS A 3 -10.47 11.65 -9.93
N SER A 4 -10.88 12.11 -8.76
CA SER A 4 -9.93 12.32 -7.66
C SER A 4 -9.47 10.95 -7.19
N THR A 5 -8.23 10.60 -7.52
CA THR A 5 -7.60 9.36 -7.08
C THR A 5 -7.15 9.53 -5.62
N ASN A 6 -7.53 8.58 -4.76
CA ASN A 6 -7.14 8.57 -3.35
C ASN A 6 -5.80 7.84 -3.17
N GLY A 7 -5.08 8.19 -2.12
CA GLY A 7 -3.94 7.40 -1.64
C GLY A 7 -4.41 6.41 -0.60
N TYR A 8 -3.80 5.22 -0.61
CA TYR A 8 -4.03 4.14 0.34
C TYR A 8 -2.68 3.60 0.80
N LEU A 9 -2.45 3.57 2.11
CA LEU A 9 -1.29 2.94 2.73
C LEU A 9 -1.72 1.57 3.24
N LEU A 10 -1.16 0.52 2.65
CA LEU A 10 -1.42 -0.86 2.96
C LEU A 10 -0.21 -1.46 3.69
N GLU A 11 -0.45 -2.39 4.59
CA GLU A 11 0.58 -3.08 5.35
C GLU A 11 0.36 -4.58 5.28
N HIS A 12 1.43 -5.33 5.04
CA HIS A 12 1.44 -6.78 5.15
C HIS A 12 2.38 -7.19 6.27
N ALA A 13 1.82 -7.85 7.29
CA ALA A 13 2.58 -8.39 8.40
C ALA A 13 2.67 -9.92 8.24
N ARG A 14 3.89 -10.45 8.27
CA ARG A 14 4.15 -11.89 8.22
C ARG A 14 4.91 -12.33 9.45
N THR A 15 4.43 -13.39 10.10
CA THR A 15 5.18 -14.04 11.17
C THR A 15 6.34 -14.84 10.59
N ASP A 16 7.56 -14.46 10.92
CA ASP A 16 8.79 -15.19 10.60
C ASP A 16 9.54 -15.51 11.90
N MET A 17 9.54 -16.79 12.28
CA MET A 17 10.17 -17.29 13.50
C MET A 17 11.72 -17.27 13.47
N SER A 18 12.34 -16.70 12.44
CA SER A 18 13.80 -16.60 12.31
C SER A 18 14.45 -15.39 13.01
N GLY A 19 13.66 -14.47 13.58
CA GLY A 19 14.16 -13.27 14.30
C GLY A 19 13.61 -13.13 15.73
N PRO A 20 14.17 -12.23 16.56
CA PRO A 20 13.83 -12.10 17.98
C PRO A 20 12.36 -11.68 18.24
N ASP A 21 11.76 -10.94 17.31
CA ASP A 21 10.41 -10.36 17.48
C ASP A 21 9.35 -11.05 16.60
N GLY A 22 9.74 -12.04 15.80
CA GLY A 22 8.83 -12.92 15.07
C GLY A 22 7.96 -12.30 13.97
N LEU A 23 7.91 -10.97 13.80
CA LEU A 23 7.02 -10.28 12.87
C LEU A 23 7.82 -9.43 11.87
N ARG A 24 7.63 -9.67 10.58
CA ARG A 24 8.16 -8.83 9.49
C ARG A 24 7.03 -8.06 8.85
N THR A 25 7.14 -6.73 8.88
CA THR A 25 6.13 -5.82 8.35
C THR A 25 6.62 -5.20 7.06
N VAL A 26 5.79 -5.21 6.04
CA VAL A 26 6.02 -4.55 4.75
C VAL A 26 4.91 -3.53 4.54
N ARG A 27 5.29 -2.28 4.31
CA ARG A 27 4.35 -1.21 3.94
C ARG A 27 4.36 -1.00 2.44
N ILE A 28 3.19 -0.75 1.88
CA ILE A 28 2.96 -0.47 0.47
C ILE A 28 2.08 0.75 0.38
N ILE A 29 2.56 1.80 -0.28
CA ILE A 29 1.70 2.90 -0.70
C ILE A 29 1.10 2.54 -2.04
N THR A 30 -0.18 2.85 -2.21
CA THR A 30 -0.89 2.69 -3.46
C THR A 30 -1.71 3.94 -3.75
N ILE A 31 -1.72 4.41 -5.00
CA ILE A 31 -2.58 5.50 -5.45
C ILE A 31 -3.64 4.92 -6.38
N ALA A 32 -4.89 4.85 -5.91
CA ALA A 32 -5.96 4.17 -6.62
C ALA A 32 -7.30 4.91 -6.54
N ASP A 33 -8.19 4.63 -7.48
CA ASP A 33 -9.52 5.24 -7.50
C ASP A 33 -10.45 4.60 -6.44
N SER A 34 -10.12 3.38 -6.00
CA SER A 34 -10.88 2.62 -5.01
C SER A 34 -9.95 1.79 -4.12
N LEU A 35 -10.47 1.36 -2.97
CA LEU A 35 -9.74 0.47 -2.07
C LEU A 35 -9.47 -0.90 -2.71
N ASP A 36 -10.43 -1.43 -3.48
CA ASP A 36 -10.28 -2.71 -4.18
C ASP A 36 -9.15 -2.67 -5.21
N ASP A 37 -9.06 -1.58 -5.97
CA ASP A 37 -7.95 -1.34 -6.89
C ASP A 37 -6.61 -1.22 -6.14
N ALA A 38 -6.62 -0.58 -4.96
CA ALA A 38 -5.42 -0.45 -4.13
C ALA A 38 -4.90 -1.82 -3.68
N PHE A 39 -5.80 -2.70 -3.22
CA PHE A 39 -5.49 -4.07 -2.84
C PHE A 39 -4.99 -4.90 -4.03
N ALA A 40 -5.64 -4.78 -5.19
CA ALA A 40 -5.22 -5.48 -6.40
C ALA A 40 -3.80 -5.10 -6.84
N GLN A 41 -3.47 -3.80 -6.83
CA GLN A 41 -2.14 -3.32 -7.20
C GLN A 41 -1.08 -3.69 -6.16
N ALA A 42 -1.39 -3.57 -4.87
CA ALA A 42 -0.46 -3.99 -3.81
C ALA A 42 -0.23 -5.51 -3.79
N GLY A 43 -1.27 -6.30 -4.09
CA GLY A 43 -1.16 -7.76 -4.25
C GLY A 43 -0.30 -8.18 -5.43
N ALA A 44 -0.13 -7.32 -6.44
CA ALA A 44 0.85 -7.56 -7.52
C ALA A 44 2.30 -7.44 -7.03
N LEU A 45 2.57 -6.66 -5.96
CA LEU A 45 3.89 -6.53 -5.34
C LEU A 45 4.16 -7.58 -4.27
N LEU A 46 3.11 -8.10 -3.62
CA LEU A 46 3.17 -9.16 -2.63
C LEU A 46 2.16 -10.25 -2.99
N PRO A 47 2.60 -11.40 -3.53
CA PRO A 47 1.71 -12.48 -3.94
C PRO A 47 1.02 -13.19 -2.76
N GLU A 48 1.38 -12.87 -1.52
CA GLU A 48 0.75 -13.41 -0.31
C GLU A 48 -0.44 -12.53 0.12
N GLN A 49 -1.60 -13.14 0.32
CA GLN A 49 -2.77 -12.45 0.89
C GLN A 49 -2.49 -12.00 2.33
N GLY A 50 -3.16 -10.93 2.77
CA GLY A 50 -2.99 -10.38 4.13
C GLY A 50 -2.50 -8.93 4.15
N LEU A 51 -2.84 -8.14 3.13
CA LEU A 51 -2.70 -6.69 3.19
C LEU A 51 -3.79 -6.13 4.12
N THR A 52 -3.44 -5.12 4.90
CA THR A 52 -4.33 -4.38 5.80
C THR A 52 -4.24 -2.91 5.45
N LEU A 53 -5.37 -2.21 5.35
CA LEU A 53 -5.38 -0.76 5.21
C LEU A 53 -4.96 -0.10 6.52
N LEU A 54 -3.87 0.66 6.49
CA LEU A 54 -3.43 1.49 7.61
C LEU A 54 -4.01 2.90 7.52
N ASP A 55 -3.98 3.50 6.34
CA ASP A 55 -4.41 4.89 6.15
C ASP A 55 -4.89 5.14 4.72
N SER A 56 -5.71 6.18 4.54
CA SER A 56 -6.17 6.62 3.22
C SER A 56 -6.49 8.10 3.20
N GLY A 57 -6.26 8.76 2.06
CA GLY A 57 -6.66 10.13 1.83
C GLY A 57 -5.54 11.06 1.36
N PRO A 58 -5.67 12.38 1.60
CA PRO A 58 -4.74 13.39 1.08
C PRO A 58 -3.30 13.24 1.60
N ASP A 59 -3.11 12.80 2.84
CA ASP A 59 -1.77 12.67 3.42
C ASP A 59 -0.98 11.54 2.77
N VAL A 60 -1.62 10.40 2.52
CA VAL A 60 -1.04 9.31 1.73
C VAL A 60 -0.76 9.76 0.29
N MET A 61 -1.62 10.60 -0.30
CA MET A 61 -1.34 11.20 -1.62
C MET A 61 -0.12 12.11 -1.61
N LEU A 62 0.10 12.87 -0.53
CA LEU A 62 1.29 13.72 -0.37
C LEU A 62 2.55 12.87 -0.25
N GLU A 63 2.49 11.78 0.53
CA GLU A 63 3.60 10.83 0.66
C GLU A 63 3.92 10.19 -0.69
N ALA A 64 2.92 9.68 -1.40
CA ALA A 64 3.09 9.10 -2.73
C ALA A 64 3.69 10.09 -3.75
N LYS A 65 3.28 11.37 -3.70
CA LYS A 65 3.88 12.44 -4.51
C LYS A 65 5.35 12.66 -4.18
N SER A 66 5.71 12.64 -2.88
CA SER A 66 7.10 12.76 -2.44
C SER A 66 7.98 11.60 -2.96
N LEU A 67 7.37 10.44 -3.19
CA LEU A 67 7.99 9.26 -3.79
C LEU A 67 7.93 9.26 -5.32
N GLY A 68 7.31 10.26 -5.95
CA GLY A 68 7.17 10.35 -7.41
C GLY A 68 6.24 9.30 -8.02
N MET A 69 5.24 8.84 -7.27
CA MET A 69 4.24 7.86 -7.74
C MET A 69 3.13 8.52 -8.56
N LYS A 70 2.55 7.74 -9.49
CA LYS A 70 1.39 8.15 -10.30
C LYS A 70 0.12 7.41 -9.87
N ALA A 71 -1.02 7.91 -10.36
CA ALA A 71 -2.29 7.22 -10.21
C ALA A 71 -2.26 5.86 -10.90
N GLY A 72 -2.76 4.83 -10.22
CA GLY A 72 -2.72 3.44 -10.67
C GLY A 72 -1.40 2.72 -10.37
N GLU A 73 -0.57 3.26 -9.47
CA GLU A 73 0.70 2.63 -9.06
C GLU A 73 0.68 2.24 -7.58
N ALA A 74 1.32 1.11 -7.28
CA ALA A 74 1.71 0.69 -5.94
C ALA A 74 3.24 0.68 -5.79
N ARG A 75 3.74 0.91 -4.59
CA ARG A 75 5.16 0.84 -4.25
C ARG A 75 5.37 0.35 -2.82
N LYS A 76 6.32 -0.57 -2.66
CA LYS A 76 6.81 -1.01 -1.35
C LYS A 76 7.73 0.05 -0.74
N LEU A 77 7.50 0.38 0.54
CA LEU A 77 8.33 1.25 1.36
C LEU A 77 9.43 0.49 2.07
#